data_AF-A0ABD6N5A6-F1
#
_entry.id   AF-A0ABD6N5A6-F1
#
_cell.length_a   1.000
_cell.length_b   1.000
_cell.length_c   1.000
_cell.angle_alpha   90.00
_cell.angle_beta   90.00
_cell.angle_gamma   90.00
#
_symmetry.space_group_name_H-M   'P 1'
#
loop_
_entity.id
_entity.type
_entity.pdbx_description
1 polymer ?
#
loop_
_entity_poly.entity_id
_entity_poly.type
_entity_poly.pdbx_seq_one_letter_code
_entity_poly.pdbx_strand_id
1 'polypeptide(L)'
;MDSTNDIPRQANMEMANAFKIAAESLADESERGSVVLAAAWLDESLTAILAAYMKPSEKKEDLLAPGRPLGDFGTKIILADRLRLVAPPLLKSLDMIRRLRNDFAHIASDLNFENQSVKDRVQIIFKDNEDLLLSMGDALLQNGMNLGPAGEKLRIEHMLKLFGAKKLFQYTCAILNAALAVIKFNLKPAEAQFNLED
;
A
#
# COMPACT_ATOMS: atom_id res chain seq x y z
N MET A 1 -39.05 -2.45 -10.23
CA MET A 1 -37.73 -2.49 -10.89
C MET A 1 -36.75 -1.98 -9.86
N ASP A 2 -36.10 -2.91 -9.19
CA ASP A 2 -35.23 -2.64 -8.06
C ASP A 2 -33.90 -2.07 -8.55
N SER A 3 -33.52 -0.89 -8.07
CA SER A 3 -32.38 -0.10 -8.54
C SER A 3 -31.08 -0.46 -7.82
N THR A 4 -30.84 -1.76 -7.60
CA THR A 4 -29.59 -2.29 -7.06
C THR A 4 -28.72 -2.84 -8.20
N ASN A 5 -28.37 -1.98 -9.15
CA ASN A 5 -27.34 -2.32 -10.14
C ASN A 5 -25.95 -2.04 -9.51
N ASP A 6 -25.36 -3.11 -8.97
CA ASP A 6 -23.92 -3.39 -9.02
C ASP A 6 -22.96 -2.20 -8.85
N ILE A 7 -22.69 -1.83 -7.58
CA ILE A 7 -21.48 -1.09 -7.18
C ILE A 7 -20.26 -2.03 -6.95
N PRO A 8 -19.92 -2.94 -7.90
CA PRO A 8 -18.53 -3.38 -8.08
C PRO A 8 -17.72 -2.58 -9.12
N ARG A 9 -18.30 -1.78 -10.02
CA ARG A 9 -17.53 -1.22 -11.16
C ARG A 9 -16.54 -0.10 -10.79
N GLN A 10 -16.96 0.90 -10.02
CA GLN A 10 -16.11 2.08 -9.78
C GLN A 10 -14.97 1.82 -8.80
N ALA A 11 -15.25 1.13 -7.68
CA ALA A 11 -14.22 0.73 -6.73
C ALA A 11 -13.14 -0.15 -7.38
N ASN A 12 -13.53 -1.06 -8.28
CA ASN A 12 -12.58 -1.89 -9.04
C ASN A 12 -11.72 -1.05 -9.99
N MET A 13 -12.28 -0.02 -10.61
CA MET A 13 -11.51 0.91 -11.46
C MET A 13 -10.52 1.73 -10.63
N GLU A 14 -10.92 2.25 -9.47
CA GLU A 14 -10.01 2.94 -8.54
C GLU A 14 -8.86 2.02 -8.11
N MET A 15 -9.18 0.77 -7.74
CA MET A 15 -8.18 -0.25 -7.40
C MET A 15 -7.19 -0.48 -8.55
N ALA A 16 -7.70 -0.77 -9.75
CA ALA A 16 -6.88 -1.09 -10.91
C ALA A 16 -6.00 0.10 -11.35
N ASN A 17 -6.53 1.32 -11.30
CA ASN A 17 -5.80 2.53 -11.63
C ASN A 17 -4.70 2.80 -10.60
N ALA A 18 -5.00 2.68 -9.30
CA ALA A 18 -4.02 2.87 -8.24
C ALA A 18 -2.89 1.83 -8.29
N PHE A 19 -3.22 0.57 -8.61
CA PHE A 19 -2.21 -0.46 -8.86
C PHE A 19 -1.35 -0.10 -10.08
N LYS A 20 -2.00 0.19 -11.23
CA LYS A 20 -1.33 0.46 -12.49
C LYS A 20 -0.33 1.61 -12.35
N ILE A 21 -0.78 2.75 -11.83
CA ILE A 21 0.07 3.94 -11.72
C ILE A 21 1.25 3.66 -10.78
N ALA A 22 1.04 3.00 -9.64
CA ALA A 22 2.12 2.64 -8.73
C ALA A 22 3.10 1.64 -9.36
N ALA A 23 2.60 0.59 -10.02
CA ALA A 23 3.44 -0.42 -10.66
C ALA A 23 4.28 0.16 -11.81
N GLU A 24 3.68 0.99 -12.67
CA GLU A 24 4.37 1.69 -13.76
C GLU A 24 5.42 2.66 -13.22
N SER A 25 5.07 3.46 -12.20
CA SER A 25 6.00 4.44 -11.59
C SER A 25 7.20 3.77 -10.91
N LEU A 26 7.04 2.56 -10.39
CA LEU A 26 8.09 1.84 -9.68
C LEU A 26 8.97 0.98 -10.61
N ALA A 27 8.50 0.60 -11.80
CA ALA A 27 9.12 -0.42 -12.62
C ALA A 27 10.61 -0.14 -12.93
N ASP A 28 10.92 1.11 -13.27
CA ASP A 28 12.26 1.52 -13.71
C ASP A 28 13.11 2.12 -12.58
N GLU A 29 12.59 2.12 -11.35
CA GLU A 29 13.31 2.69 -10.22
C GLU A 29 14.52 1.86 -9.80
N SER A 30 15.55 2.57 -9.31
CA SER A 30 16.65 1.98 -8.56
C SER A 30 16.12 1.27 -7.31
N GLU A 31 16.94 0.45 -6.64
CA GLU A 31 16.50 -0.19 -5.37
C GLU A 31 16.11 0.85 -4.32
N ARG A 32 16.95 1.89 -4.17
CA ARG A 32 16.65 3.03 -3.29
C ARG A 32 15.41 3.79 -3.76
N GLY A 33 15.32 4.09 -5.05
CA GLY A 33 14.16 4.76 -5.65
C GLY A 33 12.87 3.99 -5.40
N SER A 34 12.90 2.66 -5.54
CA SER A 34 11.75 1.78 -5.34
C SER A 34 11.22 1.87 -3.91
N VAL A 35 12.11 1.82 -2.92
CA VAL A 35 11.71 1.89 -1.50
C VAL A 35 11.20 3.29 -1.14
N VAL A 36 11.91 4.33 -1.57
CA VAL A 36 11.56 5.72 -1.24
C VAL A 36 10.25 6.14 -1.92
N LEU A 37 10.12 5.86 -3.22
CA LEU A 37 8.93 6.21 -4.00
C LEU A 37 7.71 5.40 -3.55
N ALA A 38 7.85 4.09 -3.31
CA ALA A 38 6.75 3.27 -2.82
C ALA A 38 6.23 3.78 -1.46
N ALA A 39 7.13 4.12 -0.54
CA ALA A 39 6.75 4.68 0.75
C ALA A 39 6.04 6.05 0.62
N ALA A 40 6.46 6.89 -0.32
CA ALA A 40 5.80 8.17 -0.59
C ALA A 40 4.37 7.98 -1.13
N TRP A 41 4.18 7.05 -2.08
CA TRP A 41 2.86 6.69 -2.60
C TRP A 41 1.90 6.19 -1.50
N LEU A 42 2.39 5.29 -0.65
CA LEU A 42 1.59 4.75 0.45
C LEU A 42 1.26 5.82 1.50
N ASP A 43 2.19 6.73 1.77
CA ASP A 43 1.97 7.85 2.67
C ASP A 43 0.92 8.83 2.13
N GLU A 44 0.97 9.14 0.83
CA GLU A 44 -0.01 9.97 0.15
C GLU A 44 -1.40 9.33 0.15
N SER A 45 -1.48 8.02 -0.15
CA SER A 45 -2.74 7.28 -0.09
C SER A 45 -3.34 7.25 1.32
N LEU A 46 -2.53 7.06 2.36
CA LEU A 46 -2.99 7.12 3.75
C LEU A 46 -3.43 8.54 4.16
N THR A 47 -2.71 9.55 3.67
CA THR A 47 -3.10 10.97 3.83
C THR A 47 -4.49 11.22 3.24
N ALA A 48 -4.75 10.69 2.05
CA ALA A 48 -6.03 10.84 1.38
C ALA A 48 -7.18 10.12 2.11
N ILE A 49 -6.92 8.97 2.74
CA ILE A 49 -7.88 8.28 3.62
C ILE A 49 -8.24 9.16 4.83
N LEU A 50 -7.22 9.68 5.53
CA LEU A 50 -7.43 10.51 6.71
C LEU A 50 -8.19 11.80 6.34
N ALA A 51 -7.82 12.44 5.24
CA ALA A 51 -8.51 13.63 4.75
C ALA A 51 -9.97 13.35 4.38
N ALA A 52 -10.27 12.19 3.77
CA ALA A 52 -11.64 11.81 3.42
C ALA A 52 -12.51 11.49 4.65
N TYR A 53 -11.90 11.04 5.75
CA TYR A 53 -12.59 10.79 7.01
C TYR A 53 -12.85 12.08 7.80
N MET A 54 -11.89 13.02 7.80
CA MET A 54 -12.00 14.27 8.55
C MET A 54 -13.07 15.20 7.95
N LYS A 55 -13.60 16.10 8.79
CA LYS A 55 -14.49 17.17 8.32
C LYS A 55 -13.75 18.01 7.26
N PRO A 56 -14.34 18.27 6.08
CA PRO A 56 -13.75 19.17 5.11
C PRO A 56 -13.51 20.55 5.72
N SER A 57 -12.29 21.07 5.59
CA SER A 57 -11.97 22.44 5.99
C SER A 57 -12.29 23.41 4.85
N GLU A 58 -12.93 24.53 5.20
CA GLU A 58 -13.19 25.65 4.27
C GLU A 58 -11.92 26.45 3.95
N LYS A 59 -10.85 26.28 4.75
CA LYS A 59 -9.53 26.90 4.52
C LYS A 59 -8.55 25.84 4.03
N LYS A 60 -7.50 26.29 3.33
CA LYS A 60 -6.36 25.42 2.96
C LYS A 60 -5.76 24.84 4.24
N GLU A 61 -6.03 23.55 4.48
CA GLU A 61 -5.69 22.88 5.72
C GLU A 61 -4.42 22.06 5.52
N ASP A 62 -3.32 22.52 6.10
CA ASP A 62 -2.02 21.86 6.00
C ASP A 62 -1.82 20.82 7.12
N LEU A 63 -2.85 20.38 7.84
CA LEU A 63 -2.69 19.54 9.04
C LEU A 63 -1.90 18.24 8.76
N LEU A 64 -2.19 17.60 7.62
CA LEU A 64 -1.60 16.34 7.17
C LEU A 64 -0.37 16.54 6.25
N ALA A 65 0.00 17.80 5.94
CA ALA A 65 1.10 18.08 5.04
C ALA A 65 2.47 17.81 5.71
N PRO A 66 3.54 17.52 4.95
CA PRO A 66 4.86 17.28 5.52
C PRO A 66 5.33 18.42 6.44
N GLY A 67 5.89 18.07 7.60
CA GLY A 67 6.35 19.05 8.60
C GLY A 67 5.25 19.68 9.47
N ARG A 68 4.00 19.20 9.33
CA ARG A 68 2.84 19.66 10.10
C ARG A 68 2.45 18.63 11.17
N PRO A 69 1.55 18.95 12.12
CA PRO A 69 1.33 18.11 13.31
C PRO A 69 1.00 16.64 13.01
N LEU A 70 0.26 16.38 11.93
CA LEU A 70 -0.10 15.02 11.49
C LEU A 70 0.55 14.68 10.14
N GLY A 71 1.65 15.34 9.80
CA GLY A 71 2.34 15.19 8.51
C GLY A 71 3.23 13.96 8.40
N ASP A 72 3.73 13.43 9.52
CA ASP A 72 4.62 12.27 9.51
C ASP A 72 3.86 10.97 9.18
N PHE A 73 4.49 10.12 8.36
CA PHE A 73 3.90 8.85 7.93
C PHE A 73 3.59 7.92 9.11
N GLY A 74 4.48 7.86 10.11
CA GLY A 74 4.26 7.05 11.32
C GLY A 74 3.08 7.56 12.15
N THR A 75 2.97 8.88 12.32
CA THR A 75 1.81 9.51 12.98
C THR A 75 0.51 9.18 12.26
N LYS A 76 0.50 9.19 10.92
CA LYS A 76 -0.69 8.85 10.11
C LYS A 76 -1.07 7.37 10.24
N ILE A 77 -0.09 6.46 10.28
CA ILE A 77 -0.33 5.02 10.54
C ILE A 77 -1.01 4.83 11.90
N ILE A 78 -0.48 5.45 12.96
CA ILE A 78 -1.07 5.37 14.30
C ILE A 78 -2.49 5.92 14.29
N LEU A 79 -2.71 7.08 13.65
CA LEU A 79 -4.04 7.69 13.62
C LEU A 79 -5.06 6.82 12.87
N ALA A 80 -4.68 6.24 11.74
CA ALA A 80 -5.54 5.35 10.97
C ALA A 80 -5.93 4.08 11.76
N ASP A 81 -5.01 3.52 12.57
CA ASP A 81 -5.30 2.42 13.50
C ASP A 81 -6.30 2.83 14.58
N ARG A 82 -6.02 3.96 15.26
CA ARG A 82 -6.85 4.45 16.38
C ARG A 82 -8.27 4.82 15.94
N LEU A 83 -8.42 5.27 14.70
CA LEU A 83 -9.72 5.56 14.08
C LEU A 83 -10.35 4.33 13.40
N ARG A 84 -9.69 3.16 13.41
CA ARG A 84 -10.15 1.91 12.79
C ARG A 84 -10.46 2.03 11.30
N LEU A 85 -9.69 2.86 10.58
CA LEU A 85 -9.90 3.11 9.15
C LEU A 85 -9.21 2.06 8.27
N VAL A 86 -8.15 1.43 8.79
CA VAL A 86 -7.31 0.49 8.04
C VAL A 86 -7.08 -0.75 8.90
N ALA A 87 -7.12 -1.93 8.29
CA ALA A 87 -6.95 -3.19 9.01
C ALA A 87 -5.51 -3.37 9.54
N PRO A 88 -5.32 -4.02 10.71
CA PRO A 88 -3.99 -4.19 11.32
C PRO A 88 -2.90 -4.82 10.42
N PRO A 89 -3.18 -5.85 9.59
CA PRO A 89 -2.16 -6.43 8.71
C PRO A 89 -1.60 -5.43 7.68
N LEU A 90 -2.48 -4.59 7.12
CA LEU A 90 -2.09 -3.54 6.18
C LEU A 90 -1.26 -2.47 6.90
N LEU A 91 -1.69 -2.01 8.08
CA LEU A 91 -0.93 -1.05 8.89
C LEU A 91 0.46 -1.55 9.29
N LYS A 92 0.58 -2.84 9.63
CA LYS A 92 1.87 -3.49 9.92
C LYS A 92 2.82 -3.44 8.71
N SER A 93 2.28 -3.68 7.51
CA SER A 93 3.04 -3.59 6.26
C SER A 93 3.48 -2.15 5.99
N LEU A 94 2.59 -1.16 6.19
CA LEU A 94 2.94 0.26 6.05
C LEU A 94 4.05 0.67 7.02
N ASP A 95 4.00 0.25 8.28
CA ASP A 95 5.05 0.58 9.26
C ASP A 95 6.40 -0.06 8.89
N MET A 96 6.40 -1.29 8.37
CA MET A 96 7.64 -1.94 7.92
C MET A 96 8.25 -1.21 6.71
N ILE A 97 7.42 -0.80 5.75
CA ILE A 97 7.87 -0.03 4.58
C ILE A 97 8.38 1.36 5.00
N ARG A 98 7.71 2.03 5.95
CA ARG A 98 8.19 3.29 6.54
C ARG A 98 9.58 3.16 7.14
N ARG A 99 9.83 2.08 7.89
CA ARG A 99 11.15 1.80 8.48
C ARG A 99 12.21 1.54 7.42
N LEU A 100 11.87 0.75 6.39
CA LEU A 100 12.76 0.55 5.24
C LEU A 100 13.09 1.88 4.57
N ARG A 101 12.10 2.73 4.28
CA ARG A 101 12.34 4.05 3.69
C ARG A 101 13.30 4.89 4.52
N ASN A 102 13.17 4.89 5.83
CA ASN A 102 14.08 5.66 6.69
C ASN A 102 15.53 5.19 6.53
N ASP A 103 15.75 3.88 6.55
CA ASP A 103 17.09 3.31 6.38
C ASP A 103 17.69 3.65 5.01
N PHE A 104 16.90 3.60 3.93
CA PHE A 104 17.30 3.96 2.57
C PHE A 104 17.42 5.48 2.34
N ALA A 105 16.76 6.31 3.15
CA ALA A 105 16.85 7.77 3.07
C ALA A 105 18.14 8.30 3.70
N HIS A 106 18.70 7.59 4.68
CA HIS A 106 19.99 7.95 5.28
C HIS A 106 21.13 7.88 4.25
N ILE A 107 21.75 9.02 3.97
CA ILE A 107 22.76 9.19 2.89
C ILE A 107 23.99 8.28 3.06
N ALA A 108 24.33 7.91 4.30
CA ALA A 108 25.47 7.04 4.60
C ALA A 108 25.19 5.53 4.38
N SER A 109 23.93 5.16 4.12
CA SER A 109 23.50 3.78 3.94
C SER A 109 23.70 3.33 2.49
N ASP A 110 24.68 2.46 2.23
CA ASP A 110 24.77 1.71 0.97
C ASP A 110 23.91 0.44 1.07
N LEU A 111 22.59 0.63 1.09
CA LEU A 111 21.60 -0.43 1.22
C LEU A 111 20.99 -0.81 -0.13
N ASN A 112 20.79 -2.10 -0.31
CA ASN A 112 20.19 -2.77 -1.46
C ASN A 112 19.39 -4.00 -1.00
N PHE A 113 18.72 -4.68 -1.92
CA PHE A 113 17.94 -5.88 -1.60
C PHE A 113 18.81 -7.12 -1.30
N GLU A 114 20.13 -7.02 -1.45
CA GLU A 114 21.06 -8.10 -1.09
C GLU A 114 21.51 -8.05 0.38
N ASN A 115 21.43 -6.90 1.04
CA ASN A 115 21.72 -6.78 2.47
C ASN A 115 20.77 -7.63 3.31
N GLN A 116 21.31 -8.38 4.26
CA GLN A 116 20.52 -9.29 5.11
C GLN A 116 19.40 -8.55 5.87
N SER A 117 19.70 -7.37 6.44
CA SER A 117 18.70 -6.56 7.16
C SER A 117 17.52 -6.13 6.30
N VAL A 118 17.75 -5.91 4.99
CA VAL A 118 16.70 -5.57 4.03
C VAL A 118 15.92 -6.83 3.65
N LYS A 119 16.61 -7.93 3.37
CA LYS A 119 15.99 -9.24 3.06
C LYS A 119 15.02 -9.69 4.15
N ASP A 120 15.44 -9.63 5.42
CA ASP A 120 14.62 -10.07 6.55
C ASP A 120 13.30 -9.28 6.63
N ARG A 121 13.37 -7.95 6.46
CA ARG A 121 12.19 -7.08 6.51
C ARG A 121 11.28 -7.25 5.31
N VAL A 122 11.86 -7.39 4.12
CA VAL A 122 11.12 -7.63 2.88
C VAL A 122 10.44 -9.01 2.90
N GLN A 123 11.08 -10.04 3.47
CA GLN A 123 10.45 -11.34 3.70
C GLN A 123 9.28 -11.26 4.67
N ILE A 124 9.37 -10.45 5.73
CA ILE A 124 8.24 -10.21 6.64
C ILE A 124 7.08 -9.59 5.87
N ILE A 125 7.34 -8.58 5.03
CA ILE A 125 6.32 -7.96 4.18
C ILE A 125 5.67 -8.99 3.26
N PHE A 126 6.45 -9.85 2.60
CA PHE A 126 5.90 -10.88 1.72
C PHE A 126 5.04 -11.89 2.47
N LYS A 127 5.51 -12.36 3.63
CA LYS A 127 4.78 -13.30 4.47
C LYS A 127 3.47 -12.71 4.98
N ASP A 128 3.48 -11.46 5.44
CA ASP A 128 2.29 -10.77 5.94
C ASP A 128 1.25 -10.51 4.82
N ASN A 129 1.66 -10.61 3.54
CA ASN A 129 0.83 -10.39 2.36
C ASN A 129 0.79 -11.63 1.44
N GLU A 130 1.01 -12.82 1.99
CA GLU A 130 1.16 -14.06 1.21
C GLU A 130 -0.07 -14.35 0.34
N ASP A 131 -1.28 -14.30 0.91
CA ASP A 131 -2.52 -14.59 0.19
C ASP A 131 -2.72 -13.68 -1.04
N LEU A 132 -2.36 -12.39 -0.90
CA LEU A 132 -2.42 -11.42 -1.99
C LEU A 132 -1.41 -11.73 -3.10
N LEU A 133 -0.18 -12.07 -2.71
CA LEU A 133 0.87 -12.40 -3.67
C LEU A 133 0.59 -13.71 -4.40
N LEU A 134 0.11 -14.73 -3.69
CA LEU A 134 -0.31 -15.99 -4.31
C LEU A 134 -1.49 -15.79 -5.24
N SER A 135 -2.47 -14.95 -4.87
CA SER A 135 -3.59 -14.61 -5.76
C SER A 135 -3.11 -13.93 -7.06
N MET A 136 -2.15 -13.01 -6.96
CA MET A 136 -1.52 -12.41 -8.15
C MET A 136 -0.78 -13.46 -8.98
N GLY A 137 -0.02 -14.35 -8.35
CA GLY A 137 0.72 -15.40 -9.05
C GLY A 137 -0.18 -16.41 -9.73
N ASP A 138 -1.31 -16.80 -9.12
CA ASP A 138 -2.32 -17.67 -9.74
C ASP A 138 -2.93 -17.00 -10.98
N ALA A 139 -3.22 -15.70 -10.92
CA ALA A 139 -3.67 -14.95 -12.08
C ALA A 139 -2.62 -14.94 -13.20
N LEU A 140 -1.33 -14.79 -12.88
CA LEU A 140 -0.25 -14.82 -13.86
C LEU A 140 -0.08 -16.23 -14.49
N LEU A 141 -0.19 -17.29 -13.70
CA LEU A 141 -0.19 -18.68 -14.19
C LEU A 141 -1.33 -18.92 -15.18
N GLN A 142 -2.54 -18.46 -14.85
CA GLN A 142 -3.71 -18.58 -15.73
C GLN A 142 -3.54 -17.81 -17.05
N ASN A 143 -2.69 -16.78 -17.06
CA ASN A 143 -2.35 -16.00 -18.26
C ASN A 143 -1.07 -16.51 -18.97
N GLY A 144 -0.64 -17.74 -18.68
CA GLY A 144 0.44 -18.43 -19.41
C GLY A 144 1.86 -18.12 -18.95
N MET A 145 2.03 -17.41 -17.83
CA MET A 145 3.35 -17.20 -17.23
C MET A 145 3.83 -18.48 -16.53
N ASN A 146 5.05 -18.92 -16.78
CA ASN A 146 5.62 -20.06 -16.07
C ASN A 146 6.26 -19.59 -14.74
N LEU A 147 5.58 -19.84 -13.63
CA LEU A 147 6.08 -19.50 -12.29
C LEU A 147 6.81 -20.66 -11.59
N GLY A 148 6.90 -21.84 -12.19
CA GLY A 148 7.50 -23.00 -11.55
C GLY A 148 7.09 -24.33 -12.20
N PRO A 149 7.54 -25.47 -11.64
CA PRO A 149 7.22 -26.78 -12.17
C PRO A 149 5.71 -27.00 -12.26
N ALA A 150 5.24 -27.49 -13.41
CA ALA A 150 3.83 -27.78 -13.61
C ALA A 150 3.34 -28.80 -12.57
N GLY A 151 2.25 -28.48 -11.87
CA GLY A 151 1.65 -29.33 -10.84
C GLY A 151 2.17 -29.11 -9.41
N GLU A 152 3.16 -28.24 -9.20
CA GLU A 152 3.54 -27.81 -7.85
C GLU A 152 2.64 -26.68 -7.34
N LYS A 153 2.30 -26.71 -6.05
CA LYS A 153 1.59 -25.61 -5.39
C LYS A 153 2.44 -24.34 -5.43
N LEU A 154 1.86 -23.23 -5.88
CA LEU A 154 2.52 -21.94 -5.90
C LEU A 154 2.91 -21.49 -4.47
N ARG A 155 4.10 -20.92 -4.35
CA ARG A 155 4.66 -20.38 -3.11
C ARG A 155 5.41 -19.07 -3.39
N ILE A 156 5.66 -18.26 -2.37
CA ILE A 156 6.40 -17.00 -2.51
C ILE A 156 7.80 -17.22 -3.09
N GLU A 157 8.47 -18.33 -2.77
CA GLU A 157 9.82 -18.62 -3.29
C GLU A 157 9.85 -18.76 -4.81
N HIS A 158 8.76 -19.26 -5.41
CA HIS A 158 8.61 -19.35 -6.85
C HIS A 158 8.55 -17.96 -7.49
N MET A 159 7.78 -17.06 -6.88
CA MET A 159 7.68 -15.66 -7.30
C MET A 159 9.00 -14.91 -7.12
N LEU A 160 9.69 -15.14 -6.00
CA LEU A 160 11.02 -14.56 -5.74
C LEU A 160 12.04 -14.99 -6.78
N LYS A 161 12.05 -16.26 -7.18
CA LYS A 161 12.96 -16.76 -8.22
C LYS A 161 12.72 -16.10 -9.56
N LEU A 162 11.47 -15.80 -9.91
CA LEU A 162 11.14 -15.18 -11.20
C LEU A 162 11.37 -13.66 -11.21
N PHE A 163 10.85 -12.97 -10.21
CA PHE A 163 10.83 -11.50 -10.19
C PHE A 163 12.06 -10.89 -9.53
N GLY A 164 12.72 -11.64 -8.63
CA GLY A 164 13.66 -11.07 -7.68
C GLY A 164 12.97 -10.26 -6.58
N ALA A 165 13.70 -9.98 -5.50
CA ALA A 165 13.16 -9.29 -4.33
C ALA A 165 12.68 -7.86 -4.66
N LYS A 166 13.43 -7.12 -5.48
CA LYS A 166 13.08 -5.75 -5.87
C LYS A 166 11.71 -5.68 -6.55
N LYS A 167 11.49 -6.43 -7.63
CA LYS A 167 10.22 -6.37 -8.39
C LYS A 167 9.06 -6.92 -7.58
N LEU A 168 9.26 -8.00 -6.81
CA LEU A 168 8.20 -8.52 -5.94
C LEU A 168 7.80 -7.50 -4.87
N PHE A 169 8.77 -6.77 -4.31
CA PHE A 169 8.51 -5.65 -3.39
C PHE A 169 7.73 -4.51 -4.08
N GLN A 170 8.11 -4.12 -5.29
CA GLN A 170 7.39 -3.10 -6.06
C GLN A 170 5.92 -3.51 -6.30
N TYR A 171 5.67 -4.75 -6.75
CA TYR A 171 4.30 -5.26 -6.93
C TYR A 171 3.53 -5.33 -5.62
N THR A 172 4.17 -5.75 -4.53
CA THR A 172 3.53 -5.76 -3.20
C THR A 172 3.08 -4.34 -2.84
N CYS A 173 3.95 -3.34 -2.99
CA CYS A 173 3.61 -1.95 -2.69
C CYS A 173 2.48 -1.42 -3.59
N ALA A 174 2.46 -1.78 -4.88
CA ALA A 174 1.38 -1.42 -5.79
C ALA A 174 0.03 -2.03 -5.36
N ILE A 175 0.01 -3.29 -4.90
CA ILE A 175 -1.19 -3.93 -4.34
C ILE A 175 -1.65 -3.22 -3.07
N LEU A 176 -0.74 -2.90 -2.15
CA LEU A 176 -1.08 -2.18 -0.91
C LEU A 176 -1.66 -0.79 -1.23
N ASN A 177 -1.10 -0.09 -2.22
CA ASN A 177 -1.61 1.19 -2.68
C ASN A 177 -3.04 1.06 -3.25
N ALA A 178 -3.30 0.01 -4.03
CA ALA A 178 -4.62 -0.29 -4.55
C ALA A 178 -5.64 -0.60 -3.44
N ALA A 179 -5.22 -1.33 -2.40
CA ALA A 179 -6.07 -1.59 -1.23
C ALA A 179 -6.44 -0.30 -0.50
N LEU A 180 -5.49 0.63 -0.31
CA LEU A 180 -5.77 1.94 0.29
C LEU A 180 -6.73 2.78 -0.55
N ALA A 181 -6.61 2.74 -1.89
CA ALA A 181 -7.53 3.45 -2.79
C ALA A 181 -8.98 2.96 -2.63
N VAL A 182 -9.18 1.66 -2.48
CA VAL A 182 -10.52 1.07 -2.24
C VAL A 182 -11.05 1.40 -0.86
N ILE A 183 -10.20 1.41 0.17
CA ILE A 183 -10.59 1.87 1.51
C ILE A 183 -11.10 3.31 1.42
N LYS A 184 -10.34 4.21 0.80
CA LYS A 184 -10.73 5.60 0.59
C LYS A 184 -12.06 5.72 -0.14
N PHE A 185 -12.25 4.96 -1.23
CA PHE A 185 -13.48 5.02 -2.04
C PHE A 185 -14.73 4.66 -1.24
N ASN A 186 -14.63 3.65 -0.36
CA ASN A 186 -15.76 3.19 0.45
C ASN A 186 -15.91 3.98 1.76
N LEU A 187 -14.96 4.84 2.08
CA LEU A 187 -14.94 5.56 3.36
C LEU A 187 -16.00 6.65 3.39
N LYS A 188 -16.70 6.72 4.52
CA LYS A 188 -17.61 7.84 4.82
C LYS A 188 -16.92 8.81 5.77
N PRO A 189 -17.14 10.13 5.63
CA PRO A 189 -16.66 11.11 6.60
C PRO A 189 -17.18 10.82 8.01
N ALA A 190 -16.44 11.27 9.02
CA ALA A 190 -16.84 11.19 10.42
C ALA A 190 -18.17 11.92 10.65
N GLU A 191 -19.10 11.27 11.33
CA GLU A 191 -20.37 11.87 11.73
C GLU A 191 -20.17 12.85 12.89
N ALA A 192 -21.00 13.90 12.94
CA ALA A 192 -21.01 14.82 14.05
C ALA A 192 -21.47 14.11 15.34
N GLN A 193 -20.70 14.25 16.42
CA GLN A 193 -21.00 13.64 17.73
C GLN A 193 -21.61 14.63 18.73
N PHE A 194 -21.85 15.88 18.32
CA PHE A 194 -22.48 16.91 19.13
C PHE A 194 -23.94 17.08 18.73
N ASN A 195 -24.76 17.60 19.65
CA ASN A 195 -26.16 17.93 19.35
C ASN A 195 -26.20 19.05 18.31
N LEU A 196 -26.83 18.78 17.18
CA LEU A 196 -27.34 19.82 16.30
C LEU A 196 -28.64 20.29 16.95
N GLU A 197 -28.56 21.28 17.85
CA GLU A 197 -29.78 22.03 18.21
C GLU A 197 -30.18 22.84 16.96
N ASP A 198 -31.39 22.60 16.47
CA ASP A 198 -32.04 23.34 15.38
C ASP A 198 -32.22 24.84 15.73
#